data_AF-A0A7R9YJC6-F1
#
_entry.id   AF-A0A7R9YJC6-F1
#
_cell.length_a   1.000
_cell.length_b   1.000
_cell.length_c   1.000
_cell.angle_alpha   90.00
_cell.angle_beta   90.00
_cell.angle_gamma   90.00
#
_symmetry.space_group_name_H-M   'P 1'
#
loop_
_entity.id
_entity.type
_entity.pdbx_description
1 polymer ?
#
loop_
_entity_poly.entity_id
_entity_poly.type
_entity_poly.pdbx_seq_one_letter_code
_entity_poly.pdbx_strand_id
1 'polypeptide(L)'
;AGRLELPPKLPKCESLRDCMERTIPYWSDVIVPEAIEQGKSVLISSSENAIRGLMMHLCDIPAEQIVGVEIPTGVPLIYDVRAKCIRLLDDPEGGESDPLLRYNFGSNGHLLFQPCTVAYDDDGEGAGPVGAQASVEARAKAIAE
;
A
#
# COMPACT_ATOMS: atom_id res chain seq x y z
N ALA A 1 9.80 11.51 31.83
CA ALA A 1 9.68 12.20 30.54
C ALA A 1 10.47 11.39 29.50
N GLY A 2 9.80 10.75 28.55
CA GLY A 2 10.46 9.93 27.53
C GLY A 2 11.16 10.83 26.52
N ARG A 3 12.49 10.91 26.58
CA ARG A 3 13.28 11.59 25.56
C ARG A 3 13.23 10.73 24.31
N LEU A 4 12.70 11.26 23.22
CA LEU A 4 12.76 10.60 21.92
C LEU A 4 14.24 10.56 21.49
N GLU A 5 14.83 9.37 21.51
CA GLU A 5 16.18 9.18 20.97
C GLU A 5 16.08 9.08 19.45
N LEU A 6 16.65 10.07 18.77
CA LEU A 6 16.67 10.07 17.32
C LEU A 6 17.81 9.17 16.83
N PRO A 7 17.59 8.43 15.73
CA PRO A 7 18.67 7.68 15.12
C PRO A 7 19.81 8.65 14.74
N PRO A 8 21.07 8.19 14.80
CA PRO A 8 22.24 9.05 14.63
C PRO A 8 22.34 9.69 13.24
N LYS A 9 21.56 9.22 12.26
CA LYS A 9 21.52 9.74 10.89
C LYS A 9 20.07 9.91 10.44
N LEU A 10 19.59 11.15 10.49
CA LEU A 10 18.34 11.56 9.86
C LEU A 10 18.60 12.11 8.45
N PRO A 11 17.70 11.87 7.50
CA PRO A 11 17.79 12.46 6.17
C PRO A 11 17.61 13.97 6.24
N LYS A 12 18.35 14.72 5.42
CA LYS A 12 18.20 16.19 5.29
C LYS A 12 17.13 16.56 4.27
N CYS A 13 16.98 15.72 3.25
CA CYS A 13 15.96 15.74 2.22
C CYS A 13 15.75 14.29 1.77
N GLU A 14 14.60 14.02 1.18
CA GLU A 14 14.25 12.71 0.62
C GLU A 14 13.53 12.92 -0.71
N SER A 15 13.91 12.14 -1.72
CA SER A 15 13.07 11.85 -2.88
C SER A 15 12.00 10.82 -2.51
N LEU A 16 11.06 10.57 -3.43
CA LEU A 16 10.08 9.48 -3.24
C LEU A 16 10.77 8.13 -3.09
N ARG A 17 11.84 7.90 -3.86
CA ARG A 17 12.69 6.70 -3.78
C ARG A 17 13.30 6.55 -2.39
N ASP A 18 13.95 7.59 -1.87
CA ASP A 18 14.58 7.55 -0.53
C ASP A 18 13.52 7.22 0.55
N CYS A 19 12.31 7.76 0.41
CA CYS A 19 11.19 7.45 1.29
C CYS A 19 10.80 5.96 1.21
N MET A 20 10.70 5.40 -0.01
CA MET A 20 10.38 3.98 -0.25
C MET A 20 11.43 3.03 0.31
N GLU A 21 12.72 3.37 0.17
CA GLU A 21 13.84 2.55 0.68
C GLU A 21 13.74 2.29 2.19
N ARG A 22 13.10 3.19 2.95
CA ARG A 22 12.84 2.99 4.39
C ARG A 22 11.42 2.51 4.73
N THR A 23 10.40 2.79 3.92
CA THR A 23 9.01 2.41 4.25
C THR A 23 8.67 0.99 3.83
N ILE A 24 9.18 0.49 2.70
CA ILE A 24 8.89 -0.86 2.20
C ILE A 24 9.42 -1.95 3.14
N PRO A 25 10.64 -1.86 3.70
CA PRO A 25 11.11 -2.83 4.70
C PRO A 25 10.21 -2.83 5.93
N TYR A 26 9.83 -1.65 6.45
CA TYR A 26 8.95 -1.56 7.61
C TYR A 26 7.56 -2.16 7.35
N TRP A 27 7.04 -1.99 6.13
CA TRP A 27 5.82 -2.66 5.69
C TRP A 27 5.95 -4.19 5.76
N SER A 28 6.98 -4.74 5.14
CA SER A 28 7.16 -6.19 4.99
C SER A 28 7.55 -6.88 6.30
N ASP A 29 8.40 -6.24 7.10
CA ASP A 29 9.02 -6.85 8.29
C ASP A 29 8.19 -6.64 9.57
N VAL A 30 7.30 -5.64 9.58
CA VAL A 30 6.52 -5.27 10.78
C VAL A 30 5.03 -5.29 10.50
N ILE A 31 4.55 -4.55 9.50
CA ILE A 31 3.11 -4.37 9.29
C ILE A 31 2.44 -5.65 8.79
N VAL A 32 3.04 -6.33 7.80
CA VAL A 32 2.49 -7.56 7.22
C VAL A 32 2.40 -8.70 8.26
N PRO A 33 3.43 -9.00 9.06
CA PRO A 33 3.33 -10.02 10.12
C PRO A 33 2.25 -9.70 11.16
N GLU A 34 2.15 -8.45 11.61
CA GLU A 34 1.10 -8.03 12.54
C GLU A 34 -0.31 -8.22 11.95
N ALA A 35 -0.48 -7.93 10.65
CA ALA A 35 -1.77 -8.06 9.97
C ALA A 35 -2.15 -9.53 9.68
N ILE A 36 -1.21 -10.34 9.19
CA ILE A 36 -1.48 -11.72 8.75
C ILE A 36 -1.35 -12.72 9.90
N GLU A 37 -0.20 -12.74 10.58
CA GLU A 37 0.11 -13.79 11.57
C GLU A 37 -0.65 -13.58 12.86
N GLN A 38 -0.80 -12.32 13.27
CA GLN A 38 -1.52 -11.96 14.50
C GLN A 38 -2.98 -11.57 14.25
N GLY A 39 -3.42 -11.52 12.99
CA GLY A 39 -4.79 -11.20 12.61
C GLY A 39 -5.25 -9.80 13.03
N LYS A 40 -4.32 -8.85 13.22
CA LYS A 40 -4.65 -7.50 13.68
C LYS A 40 -5.12 -6.61 12.53
N SER A 41 -6.13 -5.78 12.79
CA SER A 41 -6.44 -4.65 11.91
C SER A 41 -5.45 -3.51 12.19
N VAL A 42 -4.56 -3.22 11.24
CA VAL A 42 -3.55 -2.17 11.37
C VAL A 42 -4.05 -0.86 10.78
N LEU A 43 -4.01 0.22 11.57
CA LEU A 43 -4.26 1.58 11.08
C LEU A 43 -2.92 2.27 10.77
N ILE A 44 -2.76 2.74 9.53
CA ILE A 44 -1.59 3.52 9.11
C ILE A 44 -2.00 4.97 8.91
N SER A 45 -1.39 5.87 9.67
CA SER A 45 -1.55 7.32 9.50
C SER A 45 -0.20 7.92 9.13
N SER A 46 -0.09 8.46 7.91
CA SER A 46 1.16 8.99 7.38
C SER A 46 0.91 10.15 6.41
N SER A 47 1.98 10.73 5.88
CA SER A 47 1.91 11.80 4.88
C SER A 47 1.69 11.24 3.47
N GLU A 48 1.21 12.10 2.57
CA GLU A 48 0.88 11.77 1.19
C GLU A 48 2.02 11.05 0.46
N ASN A 49 3.25 11.58 0.50
CA ASN A 49 4.38 10.98 -0.22
C ASN A 49 4.76 9.58 0.30
N ALA A 50 4.66 9.36 1.61
CA ALA A 50 4.94 8.05 2.18
C ALA A 50 3.88 7.03 1.77
N ILE A 51 2.60 7.42 1.79
CA ILE A 51 1.50 6.56 1.32
C ILE A 51 1.61 6.32 -0.18
N ARG A 52 1.85 7.36 -0.99
CA ARG A 52 2.04 7.25 -2.44
C ARG A 52 3.16 6.29 -2.79
N GLY A 53 4.32 6.39 -2.12
CA GLY A 53 5.44 5.47 -2.34
C GLY A 53 5.11 4.02 -1.92
N LEU A 54 4.36 3.85 -0.83
CA LEU A 54 3.88 2.53 -0.43
C LEU A 54 2.88 1.97 -1.46
N MET A 55 1.90 2.75 -1.90
CA MET A 55 0.91 2.32 -2.90
C MET A 55 1.55 2.05 -4.25
N MET A 56 2.59 2.80 -4.63
CA MET A 56 3.39 2.50 -5.81
C MET A 56 3.94 1.07 -5.77
N HIS A 57 4.45 0.64 -4.61
CA HIS A 57 4.94 -0.72 -4.40
C HIS A 57 3.80 -1.75 -4.32
N LEU A 58 2.71 -1.47 -3.62
CA LEU A 58 1.63 -2.43 -3.37
C LEU A 58 0.74 -2.69 -4.59
N CYS A 59 0.57 -1.68 -5.45
CA CYS A 59 -0.27 -1.75 -6.65
C CYS A 59 0.55 -1.90 -7.93
N ASP A 60 1.86 -2.18 -7.83
CA ASP A 60 2.79 -2.31 -8.97
C ASP A 60 2.68 -1.13 -9.97
N ILE A 61 2.60 0.10 -9.46
CA ILE A 61 2.44 1.31 -10.29
C ILE A 61 3.80 1.70 -10.89
N PRO A 62 3.91 1.89 -12.23
CA PRO A 62 5.14 2.33 -12.85
C PRO A 62 5.59 3.72 -12.37
N ALA A 63 6.91 3.93 -12.27
CA ALA A 63 7.50 5.17 -11.75
C ALA A 63 7.10 6.41 -12.57
N GLU A 64 6.96 6.24 -13.88
CA GLU A 64 6.51 7.27 -14.81
C GLU A 64 5.03 7.62 -14.65
N GLN A 65 4.22 6.71 -14.10
CA GLN A 65 2.78 6.92 -13.89
C GLN A 65 2.46 7.44 -12.49
N ILE A 66 3.33 7.26 -11.49
CA ILE A 66 3.04 7.62 -10.09
C ILE A 66 2.81 9.14 -9.91
N VAL A 67 3.38 9.96 -10.81
CA VAL A 67 3.20 11.42 -10.82
C VAL A 67 1.74 11.81 -11.03
N GLY A 68 0.97 10.99 -11.75
CA GLY A 68 -0.46 11.20 -11.97
C GLY A 68 -1.35 10.66 -10.84
N VAL A 69 -0.80 10.06 -9.80
CA VAL A 69 -1.57 9.48 -8.68
C VAL A 69 -1.58 10.43 -7.50
N GLU A 70 -2.76 10.76 -6.99
CA GLU A 70 -2.97 11.58 -5.80
C GLU A 70 -3.67 10.77 -4.71
N ILE A 71 -3.30 11.00 -3.45
CA ILE A 71 -3.97 10.41 -2.29
C ILE A 71 -4.72 11.54 -1.58
N PRO A 72 -6.06 11.59 -1.65
CA PRO A 72 -6.84 12.62 -0.99
C PRO A 72 -6.58 12.65 0.51
N THR A 73 -6.49 13.86 1.07
CA THR A 73 -6.32 14.02 2.53
C THR A 73 -7.60 13.60 3.26
N GLY A 74 -7.45 12.78 4.30
CA GLY A 74 -8.56 12.42 5.17
C GLY A 74 -9.55 11.42 4.58
N VAL A 75 -9.22 10.79 3.45
CA VAL A 75 -10.02 9.71 2.86
C VAL A 75 -9.45 8.36 3.31
N PRO A 76 -10.19 7.59 4.14
CA PRO A 76 -9.72 6.30 4.62
C PRO A 76 -9.79 5.22 3.53
N LEU A 77 -8.64 4.60 3.29
CA LEU A 77 -8.47 3.48 2.36
C LEU A 77 -8.31 2.18 3.14
N ILE A 78 -8.91 1.12 2.64
CA ILE A 78 -8.69 -0.25 3.11
C ILE A 78 -7.80 -0.95 2.10
N TYR A 79 -6.64 -1.43 2.56
CA TYR A 79 -5.80 -2.35 1.79
C TYR A 79 -5.96 -3.75 2.36
N ASP A 80 -6.35 -4.70 1.51
CA ASP A 80 -6.39 -6.10 1.85
C ASP A 80 -5.05 -6.76 1.49
N VAL A 81 -4.32 -7.22 2.50
CA VAL A 81 -2.98 -7.80 2.32
C VAL A 81 -3.02 -9.14 1.58
N ARG A 82 -4.10 -9.91 1.71
CA ARG A 82 -4.26 -11.23 1.05
C ARG A 82 -4.71 -11.04 -0.40
N ALA A 83 -5.74 -10.23 -0.60
CA ALA A 83 -6.32 -9.94 -1.90
C ALA A 83 -5.46 -8.98 -2.75
N LYS A 84 -4.55 -8.23 -2.11
CA LYS A 84 -3.72 -7.18 -2.70
C LYS A 84 -4.54 -6.14 -3.48
N CYS A 85 -5.61 -5.66 -2.87
CA CYS A 85 -6.49 -4.67 -3.47
C CYS A 85 -6.83 -3.55 -2.50
N ILE A 86 -7.27 -2.41 -3.05
CA ILE A 86 -7.70 -1.22 -2.31
C ILE A 86 -9.18 -0.98 -2.53
N ARG A 87 -9.88 -0.58 -1.47
CA ARG A 87 -11.25 -0.06 -1.51
C ARG A 87 -11.40 1.13 -0.57
N LEU A 88 -12.46 1.92 -0.75
CA LEU A 88 -12.80 2.96 0.22
C LEU A 88 -13.44 2.31 1.45
N LEU A 89 -13.22 2.90 2.63
CA LEU A 89 -13.90 2.46 3.85
C LEU A 89 -15.43 2.66 3.76
N ASP A 90 -15.86 3.71 3.06
CA ASP A 90 -17.25 4.10 2.90
C ASP A 90 -17.86 3.66 1.57
N ASP A 91 -17.28 2.64 0.92
CA ASP A 91 -17.92 1.99 -0.23
C ASP A 91 -19.20 1.29 0.24
N PRO A 92 -20.37 1.60 -0.37
CA PRO A 92 -21.60 0.92 -0.03
C PRO A 92 -21.49 -0.57 -0.34
N GLU A 93 -22.08 -1.42 0.52
CA GLU A 93 -22.17 -2.86 0.27
C GLU A 93 -22.80 -3.09 -1.11
N GLY A 94 -22.04 -3.70 -2.04
CA GLY A 94 -22.45 -3.90 -3.43
C GLY A 94 -21.52 -3.27 -4.48
N GLY A 95 -20.59 -2.39 -4.10
CA GLY A 95 -19.48 -1.96 -4.98
C GLY A 95 -19.89 -1.18 -6.24
N GLU A 96 -21.12 -0.66 -6.31
CA GLU A 96 -21.65 -0.03 -7.52
C GLU A 96 -21.12 1.41 -7.77
N SER A 97 -20.53 2.06 -6.77
CA SER A 97 -19.99 3.42 -6.94
C SER A 97 -18.49 3.41 -7.20
N ASP A 98 -18.07 3.86 -8.38
CA ASP A 98 -16.67 4.08 -8.73
C ASP A 98 -16.00 5.08 -7.76
N PRO A 99 -14.95 4.69 -7.01
CA PRO A 99 -14.20 5.57 -6.11
C PRO A 99 -13.70 6.86 -6.77
N LEU A 100 -13.38 6.79 -8.07
CA LEU A 100 -12.85 7.91 -8.85
C LEU A 100 -13.90 9.00 -9.12
N LEU A 101 -15.20 8.69 -8.94
CA LEU A 101 -16.28 9.69 -9.02
C LEU A 101 -16.47 10.47 -7.72
N ARG A 102 -15.97 9.95 -6.59
CA ARG A 102 -16.19 10.52 -5.26
C ARG A 102 -15.03 11.40 -4.81
N TYR A 103 -13.81 11.00 -5.15
CA TYR A 103 -12.60 11.71 -4.73
C TYR A 103 -11.60 11.84 -5.88
N ASN A 104 -10.79 12.89 -5.83
CA ASN A 104 -9.73 13.11 -6.81
C ASN A 104 -8.48 12.30 -6.45
N PHE A 105 -8.28 11.17 -7.12
CA PHE A 105 -7.05 10.35 -7.01
C PHE A 105 -6.01 10.68 -8.10
N GLY A 106 -6.12 11.85 -8.74
CA GLY A 106 -5.26 12.27 -9.84
C GLY A 106 -5.63 11.60 -11.17
N SER A 107 -4.92 11.98 -12.23
CA SER A 107 -5.16 11.46 -13.60
C SER A 107 -4.97 9.95 -13.74
N ASN A 108 -4.15 9.36 -12.87
CA ASN A 108 -3.82 7.93 -12.85
C ASN A 108 -4.42 7.20 -11.64
N GLY A 109 -5.42 7.77 -10.98
CA GLY A 109 -6.06 7.17 -9.80
C GLY A 109 -6.60 5.76 -10.00
N HIS A 110 -7.00 5.41 -11.23
CA HIS A 110 -7.46 4.07 -11.61
C HIS A 110 -6.43 2.96 -11.35
N LEU A 111 -5.14 3.29 -11.28
CA LEU A 111 -4.08 2.31 -10.98
C LEU A 111 -4.12 1.81 -9.52
N LEU A 112 -4.76 2.54 -8.61
CA LEU A 112 -4.91 2.14 -7.20
C LEU A 112 -5.97 1.04 -7.01
N PHE A 113 -7.04 1.06 -7.81
CA PHE A 113 -8.25 0.29 -7.57
C PHE A 113 -8.33 -0.96 -8.47
N GLN A 114 -7.32 -1.82 -8.37
CA GLN A 114 -7.35 -3.13 -9.03
C GLN A 114 -8.40 -4.05 -8.36
N PRO A 115 -9.11 -4.90 -9.13
CA PRO A 115 -10.09 -5.82 -8.57
C PRO A 115 -9.47 -6.75 -7.51
N CYS A 116 -10.17 -6.94 -6.40
CA CYS A 116 -9.81 -7.94 -5.39
C CYS A 116 -9.98 -9.35 -5.95
N THR A 117 -8.88 -10.04 -6.23
CA THR A 117 -8.91 -11.42 -6.75
C THR A 117 -8.41 -12.39 -5.70
N VAL A 118 -9.28 -12.75 -4.75
CA VAL A 118 -9.03 -13.89 -3.85
C VAL A 118 -9.93 -15.03 -4.26
N ALA A 119 -9.33 -16.18 -4.56
CA ALA A 119 -10.03 -17.45 -4.47
C ALA A 119 -10.11 -17.81 -2.99
N TYR A 120 -11.31 -17.77 -2.42
CA TYR A 120 -11.55 -18.32 -1.09
C TYR A 120 -11.77 -19.83 -1.25
N ASP A 121 -11.04 -20.65 -0.49
CA ASP A 121 -11.38 -22.07 -0.35
C ASP A 121 -12.62 -22.20 0.58
N ASP A 122 -13.37 -23.29 0.44
CA ASP A 122 -14.68 -23.56 1.09
C ASP A 122 -14.65 -23.47 2.64
N ASP A 123 -13.45 -23.52 3.23
CA ASP A 123 -13.20 -23.46 4.68
C ASP A 123 -13.04 -22.02 5.24
N GLY A 124 -13.11 -20.98 4.40
CA GLY A 124 -12.96 -19.58 4.82
C GLY A 124 -11.53 -19.17 5.17
N GLU A 125 -10.56 -20.07 5.01
CA GLU A 125 -9.13 -19.74 5.00
C GLU A 125 -8.71 -19.41 3.57
N GLY A 126 -8.41 -18.13 3.31
CA GLY A 126 -8.03 -17.68 1.97
C GLY A 126 -6.73 -18.33 1.50
N ALA A 127 -6.80 -19.15 0.46
CA ALA A 127 -5.64 -19.55 -0.33
C ALA A 127 -4.98 -18.30 -0.90
N GLY A 128 -3.68 -18.15 -0.62
CA GLY A 128 -2.88 -17.05 -1.16
C GLY A 128 -2.93 -17.02 -2.70
N PRO A 129 -2.59 -15.89 -3.31
CA PRO A 129 -2.75 -15.69 -4.75
C PRO A 129 -2.03 -16.78 -5.55
N VAL A 130 -2.78 -17.47 -6.42
CA VAL A 130 -2.24 -18.42 -7.40
C VAL A 130 -1.55 -17.61 -8.50
N GLY A 131 -0.22 -17.59 -8.46
CA GLY A 131 0.62 -17.17 -9.58
C GLY A 131 1.13 -15.73 -9.53
N ALA A 132 2.20 -15.52 -8.76
CA ALA A 132 3.38 -14.70 -9.15
C ALA A 132 4.34 -14.62 -7.96
N GLN A 133 4.95 -15.75 -7.58
CA GLN A 133 6.13 -15.72 -6.72
C GLN A 133 7.33 -15.24 -7.54
N ALA A 134 7.55 -13.93 -7.57
CA ALA A 134 8.89 -13.39 -7.71
C ALA A 134 9.26 -12.78 -6.35
N SER A 135 10.44 -13.09 -5.82
CA SER A 135 10.81 -12.72 -4.46
C SER A 135 10.71 -11.21 -4.25
N VAL A 136 10.14 -10.84 -3.10
CA VAL A 136 9.92 -9.46 -2.64
C VAL A 136 11.22 -8.65 -2.66
N GLU A 137 12.36 -9.29 -2.39
CA GLU A 137 13.70 -8.69 -2.43
C GLU A 137 14.21 -8.40 -3.84
N ALA A 138 13.84 -9.21 -4.85
CA ALA A 138 14.33 -9.02 -6.22
C ALA A 138 13.69 -7.80 -6.90
N ARG A 139 12.48 -7.42 -6.50
CA ARG A 139 11.72 -6.30 -7.12
C ARG A 139 12.12 -4.93 -6.57
N ALA A 140 12.44 -4.83 -5.28
CA ALA A 140 12.97 -3.61 -4.69
C ALA A 140 14.29 -3.17 -5.34
N LYS A 141 15.09 -4.14 -5.81
CA LYS A 141 16.37 -3.89 -6.49
C LYS A 141 16.22 -3.42 -7.94
N ALA A 142 15.13 -3.77 -8.63
CA ALA A 142 14.90 -3.39 -10.02
C ALA A 142 14.36 -1.96 -10.19
N ILE A 143 13.77 -1.38 -9.14
CA ILE A 143 13.31 0.02 -9.12
C ILE A 143 14.46 0.97 -8.68
N ALA A 144 15.63 0.42 -8.33
CA ALA A 144 16.79 1.15 -7.84
C ALA A 144 17.79 1.58 -8.94
N GLU A 145 17.56 1.19 -10.21
CA GLU A 145 18.28 1.65 -11.41
C GLU A 145 17.45 2.66 -12.21
#